data_AF-A0A5A9W6N1-F1
#
_entry.id   AF-A0A5A9W6N1-F1
#
_cell.length_a   1.000
_cell.length_b   1.000
_cell.length_c   1.000
_cell.angle_alpha   90.00
_cell.angle_beta   90.00
_cell.angle_gamma   90.00
#
_symmetry.space_group_name_H-M   'P 1'
#
loop_
_entity.id
_entity.type
_entity.pdbx_description
1 polymer ?
#
loop_
_entity_poly.entity_id
_entity_poly.type
_entity_poly.pdbx_seq_one_letter_code
_entity_poly.pdbx_strand_id
1 'polypeptide(L)'
;MSFVKVICMLLLLSLVSACSWFGGDKSIPDIPEQVIYDDAMSALDSQNFALAIEKFQLLEARYPFGRFSEQAQLELIYAYFRNNEPAAARAAADRFIRLHTNHDNIDYAYYLKGLTSFEEDRSFLARFLPLDETQRDPGAALDSFESFSILLNRYPDSEYAPDAQRRMQYLKNRLAIYEIHVASYYMKREAWIAAANRGRYVVENLQETPAVPDALAIMAEAYSKIGMHDLAENALDVLRLNFPDYVIRPFSPQRFDLLYTATFGLLGNIEPAVPARPVSPNRTTLDQPPAEEAAPRRSLLNRMTFGTLGSDGREEAEAQPAQ
;
A
#
# COMPACT_ATOMS: atom_id res chain seq x y z
N MET A 1 26.31 24.87 -56.54
CA MET A 1 24.92 24.68 -56.06
C MET A 1 24.26 23.37 -56.50
N SER A 2 24.63 22.75 -57.63
CA SER A 2 24.05 21.46 -58.05
C SER A 2 24.57 20.26 -57.23
N PHE A 3 25.87 20.24 -56.91
CA PHE A 3 26.51 19.11 -56.20
C PHE A 3 25.99 18.89 -54.76
N VAL A 4 25.73 19.98 -54.03
CA VAL A 4 25.15 19.92 -52.67
C VAL A 4 23.72 19.37 -52.69
N LYS A 5 22.94 19.70 -53.73
CA LYS A 5 21.57 19.17 -53.90
C LYS A 5 21.58 17.67 -54.18
N VAL A 6 22.54 17.18 -54.96
CA VAL A 6 22.70 15.75 -55.24
C VAL A 6 23.10 14.98 -53.97
N ILE A 7 24.02 15.52 -53.17
CA ILE A 7 24.43 14.90 -51.90
C ILE A 7 23.26 14.88 -50.89
N CYS A 8 22.50 15.97 -50.76
CA CYS A 8 21.32 15.99 -49.91
C CYS A 8 20.23 15.01 -50.37
N MET A 9 20.04 14.84 -51.69
CA MET A 9 19.05 13.89 -52.20
C MET A 9 19.46 12.43 -51.96
N LEU A 10 20.76 12.11 -52.10
CA LEU A 10 21.31 10.79 -51.80
C LEU A 10 21.23 10.47 -50.30
N LEU A 11 21.50 11.45 -49.44
CA LEU A 11 21.32 11.31 -47.99
C LEU A 11 19.85 11.03 -47.67
N LEU A 12 18.92 11.81 -48.22
CA LEU A 12 17.48 11.63 -48.00
C LEU A 12 16.99 10.24 -48.45
N LEU A 13 17.51 9.71 -49.57
CA LEU A 13 17.18 8.37 -50.05
C LEU A 13 17.68 7.27 -49.09
N SER A 14 18.86 7.44 -48.50
CA SER A 14 19.42 6.47 -47.55
C SER A 14 18.63 6.39 -46.23
N LEU A 15 18.03 7.50 -45.80
CA LEU A 15 17.18 7.56 -44.59
C LEU A 15 15.83 6.84 -44.76
N VAL A 16 15.30 6.74 -45.98
CA VAL A 16 14.01 6.07 -46.24
C VAL A 16 14.14 4.55 -46.30
N SER A 17 15.32 4.01 -46.67
CA SER A 17 15.56 2.55 -46.66
C SER A 17 15.81 1.96 -45.27
N ALA A 18 15.99 2.76 -44.22
CA ALA A 18 16.20 2.27 -42.86
C ALA A 18 14.92 1.67 -42.23
N CYS A 19 13.73 2.08 -42.68
CA CYS A 19 12.47 1.63 -42.10
C CYS A 19 12.01 0.23 -42.56
N SER A 20 12.60 -0.36 -43.62
CA SER A 20 12.22 -1.71 -44.07
C SER A 20 13.09 -2.82 -43.49
N TRP A 21 14.24 -2.50 -42.89
CA TRP A 21 15.14 -3.51 -42.32
C TRP A 21 14.61 -4.07 -40.99
N PHE A 22 13.79 -3.31 -40.27
CA PHE A 22 13.23 -3.73 -38.97
C PHE A 22 11.88 -4.47 -39.07
N GLY A 23 11.35 -4.64 -40.28
CA GLY A 23 10.08 -5.33 -40.55
C GLY A 23 10.27 -6.80 -40.90
N GLY A 24 10.97 -7.55 -40.05
CA GLY A 24 10.95 -9.01 -40.13
C GLY A 24 9.62 -9.49 -39.57
N ASP A 25 8.74 -10.00 -40.43
CA ASP A 25 7.53 -10.71 -40.04
C ASP A 25 7.96 -11.94 -39.24
N LYS A 26 8.08 -11.78 -37.91
CA LYS A 26 8.37 -12.88 -37.01
C LYS A 26 7.12 -13.74 -37.07
N SER A 27 7.11 -14.73 -37.95
CA SER A 27 6.16 -15.84 -37.89
C SER A 27 6.30 -16.41 -36.48
N ILE A 28 5.40 -16.01 -35.60
CA ILE A 28 5.44 -16.40 -34.21
C ILE A 28 5.23 -17.92 -34.22
N PRO A 29 6.22 -18.74 -33.79
CA PRO A 29 6.07 -20.17 -33.85
C PRO A 29 4.82 -20.58 -33.07
N ASP A 30 4.04 -21.51 -33.62
CA ASP A 30 2.89 -22.09 -32.92
C ASP A 30 3.43 -22.96 -31.78
N ILE A 31 3.52 -22.36 -30.60
CA ILE A 31 4.06 -22.98 -29.38
C ILE A 31 2.85 -23.47 -28.60
N PRO A 32 2.78 -24.77 -28.26
CA PRO A 32 1.66 -25.31 -27.51
C PRO A 32 1.42 -24.55 -26.19
N GLU A 33 0.15 -24.39 -25.81
CA GLU A 33 -0.26 -23.67 -24.59
C GLU A 33 0.54 -24.11 -23.35
N GLN A 34 0.64 -25.43 -23.14
CA GLN A 34 1.35 -25.99 -21.98
C GLN A 34 2.83 -25.58 -21.94
N VAL A 35 3.50 -25.52 -23.10
CA VAL A 35 4.91 -25.11 -23.16
C VAL A 35 5.07 -23.65 -22.76
N ILE A 36 4.15 -22.77 -23.19
CA ILE A 36 4.17 -21.35 -22.78
C ILE A 36 3.95 -21.23 -21.27
N TYR A 37 3.01 -21.99 -20.72
CA TYR A 37 2.72 -22.00 -19.30
C TYR A 37 3.91 -22.50 -18.47
N ASP A 38 4.50 -23.64 -18.86
CA ASP A 38 5.64 -24.24 -18.15
C ASP A 38 6.87 -23.29 -18.19
N ASP A 39 7.12 -22.64 -19.33
CA ASP A 39 8.14 -21.60 -19.47
C ASP A 39 7.88 -20.40 -18.53
N ALA A 40 6.62 -19.93 -18.46
CA ALA A 40 6.22 -18.82 -17.60
C ALA A 40 6.41 -19.18 -16.12
N MET A 41 6.03 -20.39 -15.72
CA MET A 41 6.20 -20.89 -14.37
C MET A 41 7.66 -21.08 -13.99
N SER A 42 8.49 -21.57 -14.92
CA SER A 42 9.94 -21.65 -14.72
C SER A 42 10.56 -20.25 -14.53
N ALA A 43 10.11 -19.27 -15.31
CA ALA A 43 10.54 -17.89 -15.15
C ALA A 43 10.14 -17.32 -13.77
N LEU A 44 8.91 -17.57 -13.30
CA LEU A 44 8.49 -17.22 -11.94
C LEU A 44 9.36 -17.86 -10.87
N ASP A 45 9.66 -19.16 -11.01
CA ASP A 45 10.47 -19.90 -10.03
C ASP A 45 11.91 -19.41 -9.96
N SER A 46 12.45 -19.00 -11.10
CA SER A 46 13.76 -18.35 -11.18
C SER A 46 13.75 -16.88 -10.72
N GLN A 47 12.61 -16.36 -10.24
CA GLN A 47 12.39 -14.95 -9.88
C GLN A 47 12.60 -13.97 -11.03
N ASN A 48 12.54 -14.45 -12.28
CA ASN A 48 12.57 -13.62 -13.47
C ASN A 48 11.15 -13.15 -13.80
N PHE A 49 10.64 -12.21 -12.99
CA PHE A 49 9.25 -11.75 -13.08
C PHE A 49 8.96 -11.05 -14.41
N ALA A 50 9.90 -10.29 -14.97
CA ALA A 50 9.74 -9.65 -16.27
C ALA A 50 9.51 -10.67 -17.40
N LEU A 51 10.29 -11.76 -17.43
CA LEU A 51 10.09 -12.84 -18.40
C LEU A 51 8.78 -13.59 -18.15
N ALA A 52 8.44 -13.84 -16.88
CA ALA A 52 7.17 -14.47 -16.53
C ALA A 52 5.97 -13.65 -17.02
N ILE A 53 5.98 -12.33 -16.82
CA ILE A 53 4.96 -11.40 -17.30
C ILE A 53 4.82 -11.52 -18.83
N GLU A 54 5.93 -11.47 -19.57
CA GLU A 54 5.91 -11.59 -21.03
C GLU A 54 5.25 -12.91 -21.48
N LYS A 55 5.60 -14.03 -20.82
CA LYS A 55 5.08 -15.35 -21.16
C LYS A 55 3.61 -15.53 -20.78
N PHE A 56 3.17 -15.02 -19.63
CA PHE A 56 1.75 -15.07 -19.25
C PHE A 56 0.89 -14.18 -20.14
N GLN A 57 1.35 -12.97 -20.48
CA GLN A 57 0.66 -12.11 -21.45
C GLN A 57 0.55 -12.78 -22.82
N LEU A 58 1.62 -13.46 -23.26
CA LEU A 58 1.60 -14.24 -24.50
C LEU A 58 0.58 -15.38 -24.44
N LEU A 59 0.47 -16.06 -23.30
CA LEU A 59 -0.53 -17.11 -23.08
C LEU A 59 -1.94 -16.53 -23.15
N GLU A 60 -2.23 -15.43 -22.42
CA GLU A 60 -3.54 -14.75 -22.45
C GLU A 60 -3.92 -14.31 -23.87
N ALA A 61 -2.96 -13.80 -24.65
CA ALA A 61 -3.21 -13.31 -26.00
C ALA A 61 -3.53 -14.43 -27.00
N ARG A 62 -2.90 -15.60 -26.87
CA ARG A 62 -3.08 -16.73 -27.81
C ARG A 62 -4.16 -17.70 -27.38
N TYR A 63 -4.26 -17.98 -26.09
CA TYR A 63 -5.12 -19.00 -25.50
C TYR A 63 -6.02 -18.41 -24.40
N PRO A 64 -6.87 -17.42 -24.70
CA PRO A 64 -7.69 -16.72 -23.70
C PRO A 64 -8.72 -17.63 -22.98
N PHE A 65 -9.05 -18.77 -23.57
CA PHE A 65 -9.93 -19.80 -23.00
C PHE A 65 -9.21 -21.16 -22.86
N GLY A 66 -7.88 -21.13 -22.85
CA GLY A 66 -7.05 -22.32 -22.69
C GLY A 66 -7.22 -22.94 -21.30
N ARG A 67 -6.75 -24.19 -21.15
CA ARG A 67 -6.84 -24.91 -19.88
C ARG A 67 -6.13 -24.19 -18.73
N PHE A 68 -5.05 -23.47 -19.04
CA PHE A 68 -4.24 -22.74 -18.05
C PHE A 68 -4.55 -21.25 -18.03
N SER A 69 -5.55 -20.79 -18.79
CA SER A 69 -5.86 -19.36 -18.96
C SER A 69 -6.13 -18.66 -17.63
N GLU A 70 -7.09 -19.15 -16.83
CA GLU A 70 -7.49 -18.55 -15.54
C GLU A 70 -6.32 -18.52 -14.54
N GLN A 71 -5.58 -19.63 -14.44
CA GLN A 71 -4.40 -19.71 -13.58
C GLN A 71 -3.30 -18.74 -14.04
N ALA A 72 -3.05 -18.63 -15.34
CA ALA A 72 -2.08 -17.68 -15.89
C ALA A 72 -2.45 -16.23 -15.55
N GLN A 73 -3.73 -15.87 -15.52
CA GLN A 73 -4.16 -14.54 -15.09
C GLN A 73 -3.82 -14.29 -13.61
N LEU A 74 -4.07 -15.28 -12.73
CA LEU A 74 -3.71 -15.19 -11.31
C LEU A 74 -2.20 -15.03 -11.11
N GLU A 75 -1.42 -15.86 -11.80
CA GLU A 75 0.05 -15.82 -11.74
C GLU A 75 0.61 -14.52 -12.32
N LEU A 76 -0.06 -13.94 -13.32
CA LEU A 76 0.30 -12.64 -13.88
C LEU A 76 0.12 -11.50 -12.85
N ILE A 77 -0.94 -11.53 -12.03
CA ILE A 77 -1.11 -10.57 -10.92
C ILE A 77 0.08 -10.66 -9.97
N TYR A 78 0.44 -11.88 -9.57
CA TYR A 78 1.58 -12.13 -8.69
C TYR A 78 2.90 -11.66 -9.32
N ALA A 79 3.11 -11.96 -10.60
CA ALA A 79 4.30 -11.55 -11.34
C ALA A 79 4.43 -10.01 -11.36
N TYR A 80 3.35 -9.28 -11.64
CA TYR A 80 3.35 -7.82 -11.58
C TYR A 80 3.65 -7.28 -10.19
N PHE A 81 3.03 -7.87 -9.16
CA PHE A 81 3.29 -7.49 -7.77
C PHE A 81 4.79 -7.65 -7.43
N ARG A 82 5.36 -8.82 -7.75
CA ARG A 82 6.78 -9.11 -7.50
C ARG A 82 7.74 -8.31 -8.37
N ASN A 83 7.30 -7.88 -9.55
CA ASN A 83 8.07 -7.00 -10.44
C ASN A 83 7.98 -5.51 -10.04
N ASN A 84 7.31 -5.19 -8.92
CA ASN A 84 7.10 -3.83 -8.44
C ASN A 84 6.31 -2.95 -9.45
N GLU A 85 5.29 -3.54 -10.07
CA GLU A 85 4.37 -2.86 -11.00
C GLU A 85 2.94 -2.79 -10.40
N PRO A 86 2.70 -1.94 -9.38
CA PRO A 86 1.47 -1.99 -8.60
C PRO A 86 0.22 -1.65 -9.41
N ALA A 87 0.31 -0.69 -10.35
CA ALA A 87 -0.82 -0.33 -11.21
C ALA A 87 -1.24 -1.51 -12.13
N ALA A 88 -0.27 -2.24 -12.68
CA ALA A 88 -0.53 -3.40 -13.54
C ALA A 88 -1.12 -4.56 -12.74
N ALA A 89 -0.55 -4.85 -11.55
CA ALA A 89 -1.07 -5.87 -10.65
C ALA A 89 -2.52 -5.58 -10.23
N ARG A 90 -2.83 -4.34 -9.81
CA ARG A 90 -4.21 -3.95 -9.44
C ARG A 90 -5.18 -4.10 -10.61
N ALA A 91 -4.79 -3.64 -11.79
CA ALA A 91 -5.63 -3.75 -12.99
C ALA A 91 -5.87 -5.22 -13.39
N ALA A 92 -4.85 -6.07 -13.31
CA ALA A 92 -4.98 -7.51 -13.55
C ALA A 92 -5.89 -8.18 -12.52
N ALA A 93 -5.77 -7.82 -11.24
CA ALA A 93 -6.63 -8.34 -10.18
C ALA A 93 -8.09 -7.93 -10.37
N ASP A 94 -8.36 -6.66 -10.68
CA ASP A 94 -9.71 -6.16 -10.97
C ASP A 94 -10.34 -6.84 -12.19
N ARG A 95 -9.52 -7.17 -13.19
CA ARG A 95 -9.97 -7.95 -14.35
C ARG A 95 -10.34 -9.37 -13.92
N PHE A 96 -9.46 -10.06 -13.21
CA PHE A 96 -9.68 -11.43 -12.75
C PHE A 96 -10.95 -11.54 -11.90
N ILE A 97 -11.08 -10.69 -10.88
CA ILE A 97 -12.24 -10.66 -9.96
C ILE A 97 -13.56 -10.48 -10.73
N ARG A 98 -13.54 -9.65 -11.79
CA ARG A 98 -14.73 -9.35 -12.60
C ARG A 98 -15.10 -10.48 -13.55
N LEU A 99 -14.10 -11.14 -14.14
CA LEU A 99 -14.30 -12.20 -15.12
C LEU A 99 -14.60 -13.55 -14.46
N HIS A 100 -14.01 -13.83 -13.30
CA HIS A 100 -14.00 -15.15 -12.66
C HIS A 100 -14.58 -15.12 -11.25
N THR A 101 -15.83 -14.65 -11.09
CA THR A 101 -16.45 -14.43 -9.77
C THR A 101 -16.64 -15.68 -8.91
N ASN A 102 -16.64 -16.86 -9.53
CA ASN A 102 -16.88 -18.16 -8.89
C ASN A 102 -15.62 -19.03 -8.85
N HIS A 103 -14.45 -18.47 -9.16
CA HIS A 103 -13.20 -19.22 -9.14
C HIS A 103 -12.78 -19.52 -7.69
N ASP A 104 -12.28 -20.74 -7.45
CA ASP A 104 -11.95 -21.23 -6.11
C ASP A 104 -10.94 -20.30 -5.39
N ASN A 105 -9.92 -19.83 -6.11
CA ASN A 105 -8.87 -18.94 -5.59
C ASN A 105 -9.14 -17.43 -5.83
N ILE A 106 -10.41 -17.00 -5.90
CA ILE A 106 -10.73 -15.57 -6.09
C ILE A 106 -10.33 -14.70 -4.87
N ASP A 107 -10.37 -15.29 -3.67
CA ASP A 107 -9.91 -14.68 -2.43
C ASP A 107 -8.43 -14.26 -2.51
N TYR A 108 -7.59 -15.07 -3.17
CA TYR A 108 -6.20 -14.73 -3.45
C TYR A 108 -6.06 -13.48 -4.33
N ALA A 109 -6.93 -13.30 -5.34
CA ALA A 109 -6.91 -12.11 -6.18
C ALA A 109 -7.27 -10.83 -5.39
N TYR A 110 -8.27 -10.92 -4.49
CA TYR A 110 -8.58 -9.83 -3.56
C TYR A 110 -7.41 -9.53 -2.61
N TYR A 111 -6.78 -10.58 -2.08
CA TYR A 111 -5.60 -10.45 -1.21
C TYR A 111 -4.44 -9.76 -1.93
N LEU A 112 -4.06 -10.21 -3.14
CA LEU A 112 -3.00 -9.61 -3.93
C LEU A 112 -3.29 -8.15 -4.29
N LYS A 113 -4.55 -7.80 -4.59
CA LYS A 113 -4.95 -6.41 -4.83
C LYS A 113 -4.68 -5.52 -3.61
N GLY A 114 -5.07 -5.98 -2.43
CA GLY A 114 -4.82 -5.27 -1.16
C GLY A 114 -3.34 -5.19 -0.81
N LEU A 115 -2.61 -6.30 -1.00
CA LEU A 115 -1.17 -6.40 -0.73
C LEU A 115 -0.35 -5.50 -1.66
N THR A 116 -0.70 -5.44 -2.94
CA THR A 116 -0.06 -4.56 -3.90
C THR A 116 -0.17 -3.09 -3.48
N SER A 117 -1.37 -2.67 -3.07
CA SER A 117 -1.61 -1.30 -2.58
C SER A 117 -0.89 -1.03 -1.26
N PHE A 118 -0.77 -2.05 -0.40
CA PHE A 118 -0.05 -1.96 0.87
C PHE A 118 1.45 -1.67 0.67
N GLU A 119 2.05 -2.28 -0.35
CA GLU A 119 3.48 -2.16 -0.64
C GLU A 119 3.83 -1.00 -1.56
N GLU A 120 2.86 -0.44 -2.29
CA GLU A 120 3.06 0.74 -3.16
C GLU A 120 3.63 1.95 -2.38
N ASP A 121 3.18 2.16 -1.14
CA ASP A 121 3.66 3.24 -0.26
C ASP A 121 5.09 3.01 0.25
N ARG A 122 5.56 1.74 0.25
CA ARG A 122 6.87 1.34 0.74
C ARG A 122 7.92 1.51 -0.33
N SER A 123 8.17 2.77 -0.68
CA SER A 123 9.26 3.10 -1.58
C SER A 123 10.57 2.54 -1.02
N PHE A 124 11.34 1.83 -1.85
CA PHE A 124 12.64 1.21 -1.51
C PHE A 124 13.59 2.17 -0.74
N LEU A 125 13.48 3.47 -0.98
CA LEU A 125 14.27 4.52 -0.31
C LEU A 125 13.83 4.82 1.13
N ALA A 126 12.56 4.57 1.49
CA ALA A 126 12.04 4.77 2.85
C ALA A 126 12.68 3.81 3.87
N ARG A 127 13.23 2.68 3.42
CA ARG A 127 13.99 1.76 4.29
C ARG A 127 15.33 2.36 4.76
N PHE A 128 15.89 3.30 3.99
CA PHE A 128 17.21 3.89 4.25
C PHE A 128 17.16 5.33 4.77
N LEU A 129 15.99 5.97 4.70
CA LEU A 129 15.78 7.34 5.17
C LEU A 129 14.73 7.34 6.28
N PRO A 130 14.91 8.09 7.39
CA PRO A 130 13.92 8.23 8.46
C PRO A 130 12.76 9.13 8.01
N LEU A 131 12.04 8.72 6.97
CA LEU A 131 10.85 9.41 6.46
C LEU A 131 9.63 8.83 7.17
N ASP A 132 8.83 9.73 7.74
CA ASP A 132 7.57 9.35 8.38
C ASP A 132 6.49 9.14 7.30
N GLU A 133 6.17 7.88 7.01
CA GLU A 133 5.15 7.49 6.03
C GLU A 133 3.77 8.04 6.37
N THR A 134 3.46 8.25 7.66
CA THR A 134 2.15 8.72 8.14
C THR A 134 1.85 10.19 7.78
N GLN A 135 2.82 10.92 7.24
CA GLN A 135 2.64 12.30 6.80
C GLN A 135 2.40 12.43 5.29
N ARG A 136 2.50 11.33 4.54
CA ARG A 136 2.29 11.29 3.08
C ARG A 136 0.83 11.06 2.75
N ASP A 137 0.48 11.26 1.48
CA ASP A 137 -0.88 10.97 0.99
C ASP A 137 -1.26 9.51 1.28
N PRO A 138 -2.41 9.25 1.93
CA PRO A 138 -2.79 7.90 2.35
C PRO A 138 -3.55 7.12 1.27
N GLY A 139 -3.55 7.57 0.00
CA GLY A 139 -4.36 6.97 -1.06
C GLY A 139 -4.18 5.45 -1.18
N ALA A 140 -2.94 4.97 -1.27
CA ALA A 140 -2.68 3.53 -1.37
C ALA A 140 -3.00 2.78 -0.06
N ALA A 141 -2.87 3.44 1.09
CA ALA A 141 -3.33 2.92 2.39
C ALA A 141 -4.83 2.65 2.41
N LEU A 142 -5.62 3.60 1.89
CA LEU A 142 -7.08 3.49 1.79
C LEU A 142 -7.48 2.39 0.80
N ASP A 143 -6.88 2.37 -0.38
CA ASP A 143 -7.10 1.34 -1.41
C ASP A 143 -6.80 -0.07 -0.86
N SER A 144 -5.72 -0.19 -0.09
CA SER A 144 -5.32 -1.44 0.58
C SER A 144 -6.34 -1.86 1.64
N PHE A 145 -6.75 -0.91 2.50
CA PHE A 145 -7.73 -1.18 3.56
C PHE A 145 -9.07 -1.61 2.99
N GLU A 146 -9.55 -0.95 1.94
CA GLU A 146 -10.79 -1.31 1.24
C GLU A 146 -10.69 -2.71 0.62
N SER A 147 -9.60 -3.01 -0.08
CA SER A 147 -9.40 -4.32 -0.71
C SER A 147 -9.37 -5.47 0.31
N PHE A 148 -8.65 -5.29 1.43
CA PHE A 148 -8.66 -6.27 2.52
C PHE A 148 -10.02 -6.35 3.21
N SER A 149 -10.73 -5.23 3.36
CA SER A 149 -12.09 -5.25 3.93
C SER A 149 -13.04 -6.08 3.07
N ILE A 150 -12.97 -5.96 1.75
CA ILE A 150 -13.77 -6.78 0.83
C ILE A 150 -13.41 -8.26 0.97
N LEU A 151 -12.12 -8.60 1.05
CA LEU A 151 -11.65 -9.97 1.29
C LEU A 151 -12.27 -10.54 2.57
N LEU A 152 -12.14 -9.86 3.70
CA LEU A 152 -12.63 -10.35 5.00
C LEU A 152 -14.15 -10.44 5.07
N ASN A 153 -14.86 -9.50 4.43
CA ASN A 153 -16.32 -9.50 4.43
C ASN A 153 -16.90 -10.62 3.55
N ARG A 154 -16.21 -10.96 2.45
CA ARG A 154 -16.73 -11.90 1.44
C ARG A 154 -16.17 -13.31 1.61
N TYR A 155 -14.95 -13.44 2.10
CA TYR A 155 -14.21 -14.70 2.30
C TYR A 155 -13.54 -14.71 3.69
N PRO A 156 -14.33 -14.67 4.78
CA PRO A 156 -13.79 -14.63 6.14
C PRO A 156 -12.94 -15.86 6.50
N ASP A 157 -13.24 -17.01 5.89
CA ASP A 157 -12.54 -18.29 6.11
C ASP A 157 -11.35 -18.50 5.14
N SER A 158 -11.00 -17.49 4.35
CA SER A 158 -9.84 -17.55 3.44
C SER A 158 -8.55 -17.80 4.22
N GLU A 159 -7.62 -18.54 3.62
CA GLU A 159 -6.29 -18.74 4.19
C GLU A 159 -5.54 -17.42 4.45
N TYR A 160 -5.84 -16.40 3.64
CA TYR A 160 -5.24 -15.07 3.68
C TYR A 160 -5.91 -14.12 4.70
N ALA A 161 -7.05 -14.50 5.27
CA ALA A 161 -7.82 -13.64 6.17
C ALA A 161 -7.04 -13.21 7.43
N PRO A 162 -6.29 -14.09 8.13
CA PRO A 162 -5.52 -13.67 9.32
C PRO A 162 -4.45 -12.62 9.00
N ASP A 163 -3.79 -12.73 7.84
CA ASP A 163 -2.79 -11.75 7.43
C ASP A 163 -3.43 -10.41 7.04
N ALA A 164 -4.51 -10.45 6.27
CA ALA A 164 -5.29 -9.27 5.91
C ALA A 164 -5.81 -8.52 7.14
N GLN A 165 -6.28 -9.23 8.19
CA GLN A 165 -6.71 -8.63 9.46
C GLN A 165 -5.57 -7.87 10.14
N ARG A 166 -4.38 -8.49 10.28
CA ARG A 166 -3.21 -7.85 10.87
C ARG A 166 -2.82 -6.58 10.09
N ARG A 167 -2.83 -6.64 8.76
CA ARG A 167 -2.54 -5.49 7.89
C ARG A 167 -3.60 -4.41 8.00
N MET A 168 -4.89 -4.76 8.07
CA MET A 168 -5.97 -3.79 8.28
C MET A 168 -5.83 -3.06 9.62
N GLN A 169 -5.46 -3.75 10.70
CA GLN A 169 -5.20 -3.09 11.98
C GLN A 169 -4.04 -2.08 11.88
N TYR A 170 -2.95 -2.47 11.22
CA TYR A 170 -1.83 -1.57 10.94
C TYR A 170 -2.24 -0.36 10.09
N LEU A 171 -3.00 -0.58 9.02
CA LEU A 171 -3.52 0.47 8.15
C LEU A 171 -4.45 1.42 8.91
N LYS A 172 -5.35 0.90 9.75
CA LYS A 172 -6.25 1.68 10.60
C LYS A 172 -5.46 2.61 11.53
N ASN A 173 -4.40 2.10 12.16
CA ASN A 173 -3.50 2.88 12.99
C ASN A 173 -2.78 3.97 12.18
N ARG A 174 -2.24 3.61 11.00
CA ARG A 174 -1.56 4.54 10.08
C ARG A 174 -2.47 5.69 9.65
N LEU A 175 -3.69 5.37 9.23
CA LEU A 175 -4.71 6.34 8.82
C LEU A 175 -5.10 7.25 9.99
N ALA A 176 -5.24 6.72 11.20
CA ALA A 176 -5.56 7.53 12.37
C ALA A 176 -4.43 8.53 12.68
N ILE A 177 -3.17 8.09 12.62
CA ILE A 177 -2.01 8.95 12.83
C ILE A 177 -1.93 10.06 11.76
N TYR A 178 -2.21 9.73 10.49
CA TYR A 178 -2.30 10.71 9.41
C TYR A 178 -3.31 11.82 9.75
N GLU A 179 -4.52 11.45 10.21
CA GLU A 179 -5.54 12.42 10.61
C GLU A 179 -5.07 13.31 11.78
N ILE A 180 -4.33 12.75 12.75
CA ILE A 180 -3.70 13.54 13.82
C ILE A 180 -2.66 14.53 13.28
N HIS A 181 -1.87 14.14 12.27
CA HIS A 181 -0.92 15.06 11.63
C HIS A 181 -1.63 16.22 10.93
N VAL A 182 -2.72 15.93 10.21
CA VAL A 182 -3.55 16.95 9.56
C VAL A 182 -4.22 17.87 10.60
N ALA A 183 -4.76 17.29 11.67
CA ALA A 183 -5.36 18.05 12.78
C ALA A 183 -4.32 18.97 13.44
N SER A 184 -3.13 18.46 13.71
CA SER A 184 -2.01 19.22 14.29
C SER A 184 -1.58 20.38 13.39
N TYR A 185 -1.61 20.18 12.07
CA TYR A 185 -1.34 21.24 11.10
C TYR A 185 -2.41 22.34 11.12
N TYR A 186 -3.69 21.98 11.30
CA TYR A 186 -4.76 22.97 11.48
C TYR A 186 -4.66 23.70 12.82
N MET A 187 -4.28 23.02 13.91
CA MET A 187 -3.99 23.66 15.20
C MET A 187 -2.89 24.73 15.07
N LYS A 188 -1.80 24.44 14.35
CA LYS A 188 -0.71 25.41 14.06
C LYS A 188 -1.18 26.67 13.36
N ARG A 189 -2.27 26.58 12.61
CA ARG A 189 -2.85 27.67 11.82
C ARG A 189 -4.07 28.31 12.47
N GLU A 190 -4.35 27.93 13.71
CA GLU A 190 -5.52 28.41 14.45
C GLU A 190 -6.86 28.09 13.74
N ALA A 191 -6.85 27.06 12.87
CA ALA A 191 -8.02 26.56 12.17
C ALA A 191 -8.76 25.54 13.06
N TRP A 192 -9.25 26.00 14.22
CA TRP A 192 -9.77 25.16 15.29
C TRP A 192 -10.92 24.24 14.86
N ILE A 193 -11.88 24.74 14.07
CA ILE A 193 -13.01 23.95 13.56
C ILE A 193 -12.50 22.79 12.70
N ALA A 194 -11.52 23.04 11.84
CA ALA A 194 -10.93 22.00 10.99
C ALA A 194 -10.17 20.96 11.82
N ALA A 195 -9.40 21.39 12.81
CA ALA A 195 -8.71 20.49 13.73
C ALA A 195 -9.69 19.60 14.53
N ALA A 196 -10.75 20.20 15.09
CA ALA A 196 -11.79 19.47 15.82
C ALA A 196 -12.50 18.43 14.92
N ASN A 197 -12.81 18.79 13.67
CA ASN A 197 -13.42 17.86 12.72
C ASN A 197 -12.50 16.66 12.39
N ARG A 198 -11.19 16.88 12.30
CA ARG A 198 -10.20 15.80 12.07
C ARG A 198 -10.10 14.86 13.28
N GLY A 199 -10.05 15.41 14.49
CA GLY A 199 -10.13 14.61 15.71
C GLY A 199 -11.44 13.83 15.81
N ARG A 200 -12.57 14.48 15.52
CA ARG A 200 -13.89 13.82 15.51
C ARG A 200 -13.93 12.65 14.54
N TYR A 201 -13.37 12.81 13.34
CA TYR A 201 -13.29 11.73 12.36
C TYR A 201 -12.55 10.49 12.90
N VAL A 202 -11.43 10.68 13.61
CA VAL A 202 -10.69 9.57 14.25
C VAL A 202 -11.54 8.86 15.30
N VAL A 203 -12.23 9.62 16.17
CA VAL A 203 -13.08 9.05 17.23
C VAL A 203 -14.29 8.31 16.65
N GLU A 204 -14.87 8.81 15.57
CA GLU A 204 -16.07 8.22 14.95
C GLU A 204 -15.73 7.00 14.06
N ASN A 205 -14.62 7.03 13.32
CA ASN A 205 -14.34 6.08 12.24
C ASN A 205 -13.12 5.18 12.51
N LEU A 206 -12.19 5.60 13.38
CA LEU A 206 -10.90 4.94 13.61
C LEU A 206 -10.70 4.63 15.11
N GLN A 207 -11.75 4.08 15.73
CA GLN A 207 -11.74 3.63 17.12
C GLN A 207 -10.69 2.54 17.37
N GLU A 208 -10.33 2.32 18.64
CA GLU A 208 -9.35 1.30 19.07
C GLU A 208 -7.94 1.49 18.47
N THR A 209 -7.67 2.67 17.91
CA THR A 209 -6.33 3.04 17.46
C THR A 209 -5.59 3.78 18.58
N PRO A 210 -4.26 3.69 18.63
CA PRO A 210 -3.45 4.46 19.60
C PRO A 210 -3.58 5.98 19.46
N ALA A 211 -4.14 6.48 18.35
CA ALA A 211 -4.32 7.89 18.05
C ALA A 211 -5.65 8.46 18.60
N VAL A 212 -6.58 7.63 19.07
CA VAL A 212 -7.85 8.10 19.69
C VAL A 212 -7.64 9.10 20.84
N PRO A 213 -6.76 8.86 21.84
CA PRO A 213 -6.58 9.84 22.91
C PRO A 213 -6.05 11.19 22.41
N ASP A 214 -5.23 11.18 21.36
CA ASP A 214 -4.71 12.40 20.74
C ASP A 214 -5.79 13.19 20.01
N ALA A 215 -6.69 12.47 19.32
CA ALA A 215 -7.85 13.07 18.69
C ALA A 215 -8.75 13.77 19.72
N LEU A 216 -9.02 13.11 20.85
CA LEU A 216 -9.81 13.68 21.95
C LEU A 216 -9.15 14.90 22.57
N ALA A 217 -7.82 14.87 22.77
CA ALA A 217 -7.08 16.03 23.28
C ALA A 217 -7.15 17.23 22.32
N ILE A 218 -6.97 16.99 21.02
CA ILE A 218 -7.10 18.04 19.98
C ILE A 218 -8.52 18.58 19.95
N MET A 219 -9.55 17.72 20.02
CA MET A 219 -10.95 18.14 20.08
C MET A 219 -11.21 19.03 21.30
N ALA A 220 -10.79 18.60 22.50
CA ALA A 220 -10.99 19.35 23.74
C ALA A 220 -10.36 20.75 23.65
N GLU A 221 -9.12 20.83 23.16
CA GLU A 221 -8.45 22.12 23.01
C GLU A 221 -9.09 22.99 21.94
N ALA A 222 -9.35 22.45 20.75
CA ALA A 222 -9.94 23.19 19.65
C ALA A 222 -11.34 23.73 20.01
N TYR A 223 -12.19 22.93 20.67
CA TYR A 223 -13.50 23.37 21.16
C TYR A 223 -13.37 24.48 22.21
N SER A 224 -12.40 24.37 23.11
CA SER A 224 -12.11 25.43 24.09
C SER A 224 -11.73 26.76 23.43
N LYS A 225 -10.89 26.72 22.38
CA LYS A 225 -10.47 27.93 21.64
C LYS A 225 -11.61 28.65 20.93
N ILE A 226 -12.68 27.96 20.55
CA ILE A 226 -13.86 28.54 19.89
C ILE A 226 -15.04 28.76 20.83
N GLY A 227 -14.85 28.60 22.15
CA GLY A 227 -15.88 28.86 23.17
C GLY A 227 -16.95 27.78 23.30
N MET A 228 -16.73 26.59 22.73
CA MET A 228 -17.65 25.44 22.86
C MET A 228 -17.29 24.60 24.09
N HIS A 229 -17.45 25.19 25.28
CA HIS A 229 -16.99 24.59 26.53
C HIS A 229 -17.62 23.22 26.83
N ASP A 230 -18.91 23.04 26.59
CA ASP A 230 -19.60 21.76 26.81
C ASP A 230 -19.00 20.63 25.95
N LEU A 231 -18.69 20.91 24.68
CA LEU A 231 -18.05 19.94 23.79
C LEU A 231 -16.59 19.65 24.20
N ALA A 232 -15.89 20.68 24.68
CA ALA A 232 -14.54 20.53 25.18
C ALA A 232 -14.48 19.64 26.42
N GLU A 233 -15.39 19.85 27.37
CA GLU A 233 -15.52 19.07 28.61
C GLU A 233 -15.92 17.62 28.30
N ASN A 234 -16.90 17.40 27.43
CA ASN A 234 -17.28 16.05 26.99
C ASN A 234 -16.10 15.27 26.39
N ALA A 235 -15.32 15.88 25.50
CA ALA A 235 -14.15 15.22 24.91
C ALA A 235 -13.08 14.89 25.97
N LEU A 236 -12.90 15.79 26.94
CA LEU A 236 -11.96 15.64 28.04
C LEU A 236 -12.38 14.55 29.03
N ASP A 237 -13.68 14.43 29.31
CA ASP A 237 -14.24 13.40 30.18
C ASP A 237 -14.09 12.02 29.57
N VAL A 238 -14.37 11.88 28.27
CA VAL A 238 -14.12 10.62 27.53
C VAL A 238 -12.63 10.27 27.57
N LEU A 239 -11.75 11.25 27.37
CA LEU A 239 -10.30 11.06 27.44
C LEU A 239 -9.86 10.56 28.82
N ARG A 240 -10.30 11.22 29.89
CA ARG A 240 -9.94 10.85 31.28
C ARG A 240 -10.49 9.51 31.69
N LEU A 241 -11.71 9.18 31.26
CA LEU A 241 -12.38 7.93 31.61
C LEU A 241 -11.68 6.72 30.98
N ASN A 242 -11.25 6.83 29.72
CA ASN A 242 -10.71 5.71 28.95
C ASN A 242 -9.17 5.67 28.93
N PHE A 243 -8.51 6.82 29.15
CA PHE A 243 -7.06 6.97 29.08
C PHE A 243 -6.52 7.78 30.28
N PRO A 244 -6.66 7.28 31.52
CA PRO A 244 -6.31 8.03 32.74
C PRO A 244 -4.81 8.39 32.83
N ASP A 245 -3.94 7.58 32.22
CA ASP A 245 -2.49 7.81 32.18
C ASP A 245 -2.05 8.78 31.06
N TYR A 246 -3.00 9.26 30.24
CA TYR A 246 -2.69 10.15 29.12
C TYR A 246 -2.29 11.55 29.60
N VAL A 247 -1.08 11.97 29.26
CA VAL A 247 -0.56 13.30 29.59
C VAL A 247 -1.03 14.31 28.56
N ILE A 248 -2.04 15.11 28.93
CA ILE A 248 -2.53 16.21 28.10
C ILE A 248 -1.45 17.27 27.98
N ARG A 249 -1.02 17.54 26.75
CA ARG A 249 -0.08 18.60 26.42
C ARG A 249 -0.83 19.65 25.61
N PRO A 250 -1.03 20.88 26.14
CA PRO A 250 -1.69 21.92 25.38
C PRO A 250 -0.86 22.25 24.14
N PHE A 251 -1.53 22.42 23.01
CA PHE A 251 -0.93 22.90 21.79
C PHE A 251 -0.40 24.32 22.02
N SER A 252 0.92 24.46 22.02
CA SER A 252 1.59 25.77 22.06
C SER A 252 2.19 26.07 20.69
N PRO A 253 1.82 27.18 20.02
CA PRO A 253 2.49 27.59 18.79
C PRO A 253 3.97 27.85 19.07
N GLN A 254 4.84 27.42 18.15
CA GLN A 254 6.27 27.75 18.20
C GLN A 254 6.43 29.26 18.14
N ARG A 255 6.97 29.86 19.20
CA ARG A 255 7.35 31.28 19.21
C ARG A 255 8.79 31.38 18.76
N PHE A 256 9.01 32.08 17.65
CA PHE A 256 10.34 32.38 17.15
C PHE A 256 10.78 33.74 17.68
N ASP A 257 11.97 33.79 18.26
CA ASP A 257 12.57 35.07 18.63
C ASP A 257 12.84 35.93 17.40
N LEU A 258 12.82 37.25 17.59
CA LEU A 258 13.02 38.24 16.53
C LEU A 258 14.39 38.07 15.86
N LEU A 259 15.41 37.71 16.64
CA LEU A 259 16.76 37.41 16.14
C LEU A 259 16.76 36.19 15.22
N TYR A 260 16.02 35.13 15.57
CA TYR A 260 15.88 33.91 14.78
C TYR A 260 15.21 34.19 13.44
N THR A 261 14.14 34.96 13.46
CA THR A 261 13.40 35.35 12.24
C THR A 261 14.25 36.26 11.35
N ALA A 262 14.92 37.25 11.93
CA ALA A 262 15.75 38.21 11.20
C ALA A 262 17.00 37.58 10.56
N THR A 263 17.49 36.48 11.12
CA THR A 263 18.69 35.78 10.62
C THR A 263 18.35 34.53 9.82
N PHE A 264 17.09 34.34 9.43
CA PHE A 264 16.63 33.16 8.69
C PHE A 264 17.04 31.84 9.37
N GLY A 265 16.96 31.81 10.70
CA GLY A 265 17.28 30.64 11.51
C GLY A 265 18.77 30.41 11.78
N LEU A 266 19.63 31.40 11.50
CA LEU A 266 21.08 31.28 11.68
C LEU A 266 21.55 31.68 13.10
N LEU A 267 20.83 32.59 13.77
CA LEU A 267 21.13 33.05 15.13
C LEU A 267 19.85 33.30 15.94
N GLY A 268 19.81 32.87 17.20
CA GLY A 268 18.68 33.06 18.10
C GLY A 268 18.18 31.74 18.68
N ASN A 269 17.32 31.82 19.69
CA ASN A 269 16.76 30.65 20.33
C ASN A 269 15.39 30.34 19.74
N ILE A 270 15.15 29.05 19.50
CA ILE A 270 13.80 28.53 19.33
C ILE A 270 13.38 28.19 20.75
N GLU A 271 12.34 28.83 21.30
CA GLU A 271 11.63 28.19 22.41
C GLU A 271 11.11 26.88 21.83
N PRO A 272 11.59 25.71 22.30
CA PRO A 272 11.12 24.46 21.76
C PRO A 272 9.62 24.45 22.04
N ALA A 273 8.78 24.54 21.01
CA ALA A 273 7.41 24.13 21.23
C ALA A 273 7.52 22.72 21.76
N VAL A 274 6.94 22.51 22.95
CA VAL A 274 6.61 21.16 23.38
C VAL A 274 5.80 20.63 22.21
N PRO A 275 6.36 19.67 21.44
CA PRO A 275 5.68 19.28 20.23
C PRO A 275 4.31 18.80 20.69
N ALA A 276 3.25 19.30 20.07
CA ALA A 276 1.94 18.65 20.11
C ALA A 276 2.00 17.31 19.35
N ARG A 277 3.15 16.62 19.42
CA ARG A 277 3.28 15.25 19.02
C ARG A 277 2.75 14.44 20.19
N PRO A 278 1.79 13.56 19.93
CA PRO A 278 1.53 12.44 20.79
C PRO A 278 2.82 11.70 21.10
N VAL A 279 3.21 11.66 22.36
CA VAL A 279 4.22 10.70 22.81
C VAL A 279 3.43 9.59 23.49
N SER A 280 2.91 8.66 22.68
CA SER A 280 2.41 7.41 23.22
C SER A 280 3.63 6.55 23.60
N PRO A 281 3.76 6.08 24.85
CA PRO A 281 4.98 5.42 25.34
C PRO A 281 5.34 4.14 24.56
N ASN A 282 4.39 3.53 23.86
CA ASN A 282 4.58 2.30 23.08
C ASN A 282 4.62 2.50 21.55
N ARG A 283 4.83 3.74 21.06
CA ARG A 283 4.76 4.05 19.61
C ARG A 283 5.72 3.23 18.75
N THR A 284 6.91 2.91 19.27
CA THR A 284 7.99 2.26 18.51
C THR A 284 7.69 0.82 18.10
N THR A 285 6.77 0.12 18.77
CA THR A 285 6.48 -1.30 18.50
C THR A 285 5.27 -1.51 17.60
N LEU A 286 4.31 -0.57 17.56
CA LEU A 286 3.07 -0.68 16.78
C LEU A 286 3.20 -0.15 15.34
N ASP A 287 4.21 0.69 15.08
CA ASP A 287 4.52 1.23 13.74
C ASP A 287 5.36 0.25 12.90
N GLN A 288 5.81 -0.87 13.48
CA GLN A 288 6.49 -1.91 12.73
C GLN A 288 5.46 -2.70 11.92
N PRO A 289 5.67 -2.87 10.60
CA PRO A 289 4.87 -3.83 9.84
C PRO A 289 4.79 -5.18 10.56
N PRO A 290 3.69 -5.93 10.35
CA PRO A 290 3.74 -7.37 10.54
C PRO A 290 5.00 -7.91 9.85
N ALA A 291 5.77 -8.77 10.52
CA ALA A 291 6.95 -9.39 9.94
C ALA A 291 6.61 -9.94 8.55
N GLU A 292 7.55 -9.79 7.61
CA GLU A 292 7.41 -10.17 6.20
C GLU A 292 7.28 -11.69 6.07
N GLU A 293 6.11 -12.23 6.40
CA GLU A 293 5.66 -13.52 5.90
C GLU A 293 5.42 -13.31 4.41
N ALA A 294 6.46 -13.56 3.61
CA ALA A 294 6.35 -13.64 2.16
C ALA A 294 5.08 -14.43 1.81
N ALA A 295 4.27 -13.93 0.87
CA ALA A 295 3.09 -14.63 0.38
C ALA A 295 3.40 -16.13 0.29
N PRO A 296 2.57 -17.01 0.89
CA PRO A 296 2.93 -18.39 1.14
C PRO A 296 3.47 -19.00 -0.15
N ARG A 297 4.68 -19.58 -0.08
CA ARG A 297 5.25 -20.28 -1.22
C ARG A 297 4.32 -21.45 -1.52
N ARG A 298 3.50 -21.29 -2.56
CA ARG A 298 2.59 -22.33 -3.04
C ARG A 298 3.38 -23.62 -3.18
N SER A 299 2.95 -24.67 -2.47
CA SER A 299 3.58 -25.98 -2.59
C SER A 299 3.49 -26.45 -4.04
N LEU A 300 4.46 -27.25 -4.51
CA LEU A 300 4.41 -27.82 -5.87
C LEU A 300 3.09 -28.57 -6.12
N LEU A 301 2.52 -29.19 -5.08
CA LEU A 301 1.22 -29.84 -5.14
C LEU A 301 0.10 -28.83 -5.38
N ASN A 302 0.07 -27.71 -4.66
CA ASN A 302 -0.88 -26.61 -4.86
C ASN A 302 -0.80 -26.09 -6.31
N ARG A 303 0.41 -25.92 -6.85
CA ARG A 303 0.66 -25.48 -8.24
C ARG A 303 0.22 -26.50 -9.30
N MET A 304 0.38 -27.80 -9.04
CA MET A 304 0.00 -28.87 -9.99
C MET A 304 -1.49 -29.24 -9.91
N THR A 305 -2.13 -29.02 -8.77
CA THR A 305 -3.53 -29.39 -8.52
C THR A 305 -4.48 -28.22 -8.62
N PHE A 306 -4.05 -27.09 -9.19
CA PHE A 306 -4.89 -25.90 -9.39
C PHE A 306 -5.50 -25.36 -8.08
N GLY A 307 -4.80 -25.53 -6.95
CA GLY A 307 -5.30 -25.10 -5.64
C GLY A 307 -6.30 -26.03 -4.96
N THR A 308 -6.60 -27.21 -5.52
CA THR A 308 -7.65 -28.08 -4.95
C THR A 308 -7.17 -29.01 -3.83
N LEU A 309 -5.85 -29.28 -3.73
CA LEU A 309 -5.32 -30.36 -2.85
C LEU A 309 -4.10 -29.98 -2.01
N GLY A 310 -3.54 -28.77 -2.15
CA GLY A 310 -2.34 -28.36 -1.41
C GLY A 310 -2.67 -27.77 -0.05
N SER A 311 -2.10 -28.33 1.05
CA SER A 311 -2.02 -27.63 2.32
C SER A 311 -0.75 -26.77 2.37
N ASP A 312 -0.92 -25.51 2.73
CA ASP A 312 0.17 -24.54 2.80
C ASP A 312 0.92 -24.69 4.14
N GLY A 313 1.71 -25.76 4.28
CA GLY A 313 2.82 -25.89 5.26
C GLY A 313 2.53 -25.67 6.76
N ARG A 314 1.27 -25.51 7.20
CA ARG A 314 0.90 -25.18 8.59
C ARG A 314 0.79 -26.40 9.51
N GLU A 315 0.84 -27.63 8.98
CA GLU A 315 0.62 -28.85 9.80
C GLU A 315 1.84 -29.31 10.64
N GLU A 316 3.04 -28.76 10.45
CA GLU A 316 4.22 -29.20 11.23
C GLU A 316 4.51 -28.38 12.49
N ALA A 317 3.77 -27.28 12.75
CA ALA A 317 4.02 -26.42 13.90
C ALA A 317 3.19 -26.75 15.16
N GLU A 318 2.24 -27.67 15.10
CA GLU A 318 1.28 -27.93 16.19
C GLU A 318 1.49 -29.27 16.93
N ALA A 319 2.71 -29.81 16.91
CA ALA A 319 3.09 -30.99 17.68
C ALA A 319 4.23 -30.69 18.67
N GLN A 320 3.99 -29.80 19.63
CA GLN A 320 4.72 -29.83 20.91
C GLN A 320 3.70 -29.91 22.05
N PRO A 321 3.63 -31.03 22.80
CA PRO A 321 2.74 -31.13 23.94
C PRO A 321 3.25 -30.20 25.04
N ALA A 322 2.31 -29.46 25.64
CA ALA A 322 2.56 -28.67 26.84
C ALA A 322 3.21 -29.54 27.93
N GLN A 323 4.37 -29.09 28.41
CA GLN A 323 4.88 -29.33 29.76
C GLN A 323 4.99 -27.98 30.44
#